data_AF-A0A6B2LG47-F1
#
_entry.id   AF-A0A6B2LG47-F1
#
_cell.length_a   1.000
_cell.length_b   1.000
_cell.length_c   1.000
_cell.angle_alpha   90.00
_cell.angle_beta   90.00
_cell.angle_gamma   90.00
#
_symmetry.space_group_name_H-M   'P 1'
#
loop_
_entity.id
_entity.type
_entity.pdbx_description
1 polymer ?
#
loop_
_entity_poly.entity_id
_entity_poly.type
_entity_poly.pdbx_seq_one_letter_code
_entity_poly.pdbx_strand_id
1 'polypeptide(L)'
;MDIPDITYAPKYFNYSSFYIIHRKFRELDRNKDGYLSFDELLSYNSCSLNSKVGNFIYYLCRFPKDTEDQEHPRNSPKKLRRRPRGIELRKVLETQFDLDDFAWFIMTEEDKSTRRAISIWFLCLDHDGDGYVSSGDMFYYYQYQITLMKSNFMDVIPFERIYSEVIDLINPADIDHLSLSEFQRCRKNAPYIFNIFFNLTKFIQFHHQKQEEDDNNISEWEKFVFKEHTNALKEQWAIQF
;
A
#
# COMPACT_ATOMS: atom_id res chain seq x y z
N MET A 1 -13.73 38.83 -4.02
CA MET A 1 -13.88 37.78 -3.00
C MET A 1 -13.47 36.49 -3.68
N ASP A 2 -12.21 36.12 -3.53
CA ASP A 2 -11.70 34.86 -4.04
C ASP A 2 -12.33 33.73 -3.22
N ILE A 3 -13.10 32.88 -3.89
CA ILE A 3 -13.63 31.66 -3.29
C ILE A 3 -12.40 30.82 -2.95
N PRO A 4 -12.17 30.44 -1.67
CA PRO A 4 -11.06 29.57 -1.33
C PRO A 4 -11.20 28.29 -2.14
N ASP A 5 -10.19 27.99 -2.95
CA ASP A 5 -10.19 26.81 -3.79
C ASP A 5 -10.23 25.57 -2.88
N ILE A 6 -11.39 24.91 -2.85
CA ILE A 6 -11.67 23.71 -2.05
C ILE A 6 -10.69 22.57 -2.40
N THR A 7 -9.96 22.68 -3.52
CA THR A 7 -8.89 21.75 -3.89
C THR A 7 -7.61 21.87 -3.04
N TYR A 8 -7.44 22.94 -2.25
CA TYR A 8 -6.21 23.20 -1.47
C TYR A 8 -6.38 23.16 0.06
N ALA A 9 -7.50 22.65 0.59
CA ALA A 9 -7.67 22.49 2.04
C ALA A 9 -6.75 21.35 2.57
N PRO A 10 -5.72 21.62 3.40
CA PRO A 10 -4.57 20.73 3.54
C PRO A 10 -4.62 19.84 4.79
N LYS A 11 -5.78 19.37 5.26
CA LYS A 11 -5.80 18.50 6.45
C LYS A 11 -6.64 17.24 6.37
N TYR A 12 -7.78 17.26 5.71
CA TYR A 12 -8.60 16.05 5.56
C TYR A 12 -9.35 16.14 4.23
N PHE A 13 -8.91 15.36 3.24
CA PHE A 13 -9.58 15.13 1.95
C PHE A 13 -9.93 16.39 1.13
N ASN A 14 -9.00 16.85 0.28
CA ASN A 14 -9.34 17.85 -0.74
C ASN A 14 -10.17 17.22 -1.89
N TYR A 15 -10.94 18.02 -2.61
CA TYR A 15 -11.78 17.53 -3.72
C TYR A 15 -10.96 16.76 -4.77
N SER A 16 -9.72 17.15 -4.98
CA SER A 16 -8.77 16.46 -5.86
C SER A 16 -8.53 15.01 -5.43
N SER A 17 -8.35 14.74 -4.14
CA SER A 17 -8.20 13.39 -3.59
C SER A 17 -9.44 12.54 -3.88
N PHE A 18 -10.64 13.08 -3.61
CA PHE A 18 -11.89 12.38 -3.89
C PHE A 18 -12.05 12.08 -5.39
N TYR A 19 -11.78 13.07 -6.24
CA TYR A 19 -11.89 12.92 -7.69
C TYR A 19 -10.97 11.81 -8.22
N ILE A 20 -9.71 11.77 -7.77
CA ILE A 20 -8.75 10.74 -8.20
C ILE A 20 -9.16 9.35 -7.70
N ILE A 21 -9.57 9.22 -6.44
CA ILE A 21 -10.04 7.94 -5.89
C ILE A 21 -11.24 7.42 -6.69
N HIS A 22 -12.27 8.26 -6.87
CA HIS A 22 -13.46 7.88 -7.60
C HIS A 22 -13.17 7.61 -9.09
N ARG A 23 -12.26 8.36 -9.71
CA ARG A 23 -11.83 8.09 -11.09
C ARG A 23 -11.14 6.73 -11.20
N LYS A 24 -10.16 6.44 -10.34
CA LYS A 24 -9.45 5.15 -10.32
C LYS A 24 -10.39 3.99 -10.03
N PHE A 25 -11.34 4.17 -9.12
CA PHE A 25 -12.38 3.18 -8.86
C PHE A 25 -13.18 2.86 -10.13
N ARG A 26 -13.66 3.89 -10.85
CA ARG A 26 -14.43 3.70 -12.09
C ARG A 26 -13.61 3.17 -13.26
N GLU A 27 -12.29 3.32 -13.25
CA GLU A 27 -11.40 2.69 -14.23
C GLU A 27 -11.29 1.17 -13.99
N LEU A 28 -11.39 0.73 -12.73
CA LEU A 28 -11.33 -0.68 -12.35
C LEU A 28 -12.69 -1.37 -12.40
N ASP A 29 -13.78 -0.68 -12.04
CA ASP A 29 -15.16 -1.19 -12.05
C ASP A 29 -15.68 -1.32 -13.50
N ARG A 30 -15.41 -2.48 -14.12
CA ARG A 30 -15.70 -2.73 -15.54
C ARG A 30 -17.18 -3.00 -15.78
N ASN A 31 -17.82 -3.67 -14.82
CA ASN A 31 -19.23 -4.04 -14.91
C ASN A 31 -20.17 -2.91 -14.43
N LYS A 32 -19.61 -1.85 -13.82
CA LYS A 32 -20.31 -0.66 -13.32
C LYS A 32 -21.35 -1.00 -12.26
N ASP A 33 -21.08 -2.02 -11.44
CA ASP A 33 -21.97 -2.43 -10.36
C ASP A 33 -21.76 -1.65 -9.06
N GLY A 34 -20.75 -0.78 -9.02
CA GLY A 34 -20.41 0.02 -7.85
C GLY A 34 -19.50 -0.71 -6.85
N TYR A 35 -18.98 -1.88 -7.22
CA TYR A 35 -18.07 -2.68 -6.43
C TYR A 35 -16.90 -3.19 -7.28
N LEU A 36 -15.78 -3.48 -6.62
CA LEU A 36 -14.64 -4.13 -7.26
C LEU A 36 -14.61 -5.61 -6.88
N SER A 37 -14.55 -6.46 -7.90
CA SER A 37 -14.13 -7.84 -7.73
C SER A 37 -12.63 -7.92 -7.38
N PHE A 38 -12.22 -9.07 -6.85
CA PHE A 38 -10.81 -9.33 -6.56
C PHE A 38 -9.92 -9.18 -7.80
N ASP A 39 -10.38 -9.65 -8.95
CA ASP A 39 -9.65 -9.56 -10.22
C ASP A 39 -9.53 -8.12 -10.73
N GLU A 40 -10.57 -7.31 -10.56
CA GLU A 40 -10.53 -5.88 -10.88
C GLU A 40 -9.55 -5.14 -9.97
N LEU A 41 -9.59 -5.40 -8.66
CA LEU A 41 -8.65 -4.80 -7.72
C LEU A 41 -7.20 -5.18 -8.03
N LEU A 42 -6.92 -6.45 -8.34
CA LEU A 42 -5.58 -6.90 -8.71
C LEU A 42 -5.09 -6.24 -10.01
N SER A 43 -5.98 -5.81 -10.89
CA SER A 43 -5.57 -5.09 -12.11
C SER A 43 -5.05 -3.66 -11.84
N TYR A 44 -5.22 -3.14 -10.61
CA TYR A 44 -4.65 -1.86 -10.19
C TYR A 44 -3.11 -1.86 -10.33
N ASN A 45 -2.56 -0.74 -10.82
CA ASN A 45 -1.13 -0.57 -11.13
C ASN A 45 -0.55 -1.78 -11.92
N SER A 46 -1.27 -2.26 -12.94
CA SER A 46 -0.83 -3.31 -13.86
C SER A 46 -0.45 -4.64 -13.18
N CYS A 47 -1.17 -5.02 -12.12
CA CYS A 47 -0.86 -6.20 -11.31
C CYS A 47 0.53 -6.13 -10.64
N SER A 48 1.03 -4.92 -10.35
CA SER A 48 2.33 -4.73 -9.68
C SER A 48 2.36 -5.33 -8.27
N LEU A 49 1.20 -5.51 -7.64
CA LEU A 49 1.07 -6.18 -6.35
C LEU A 49 1.07 -7.70 -6.53
N ASN A 50 1.89 -8.37 -5.73
CA ASN A 50 1.90 -9.83 -5.64
C ASN A 50 0.49 -10.36 -5.29
N SER A 51 -0.05 -11.27 -6.10
CA SER A 51 -1.40 -11.82 -5.92
C SER A 51 -1.63 -12.47 -4.55
N LYS A 52 -0.58 -13.00 -3.93
CA LYS A 52 -0.63 -13.55 -2.56
C LYS A 52 -0.88 -12.46 -1.51
N VAL A 53 -0.37 -11.26 -1.77
CA VAL A 53 -0.50 -10.10 -0.88
C VAL A 53 -1.84 -9.40 -1.14
N GLY A 54 -2.28 -9.36 -2.40
CA GLY A 54 -3.58 -8.80 -2.79
C GLY A 54 -4.74 -9.36 -1.99
N ASN A 55 -4.81 -10.69 -1.80
CA ASN A 55 -5.83 -11.35 -0.98
C ASN A 55 -5.87 -10.82 0.47
N PHE A 56 -4.70 -10.52 1.02
CA PHE A 56 -4.56 -10.12 2.40
C PHE A 56 -4.73 -8.61 2.59
N ILE A 57 -4.31 -7.80 1.62
CA ILE A 57 -4.66 -6.36 1.58
C ILE A 57 -6.17 -6.18 1.46
N TYR A 58 -6.79 -6.94 0.55
CA TYR A 58 -8.25 -6.97 0.39
C TYR A 58 -8.96 -7.23 1.72
N TYR A 59 -8.42 -8.16 2.52
CA TYR A 59 -8.90 -8.43 3.87
C TYR A 59 -8.63 -7.27 4.84
N LEU A 60 -7.40 -6.73 4.88
CA LEU A 60 -6.98 -5.75 5.87
C LEU A 60 -7.59 -4.36 5.66
N CYS A 61 -7.84 -3.92 4.43
CA CYS A 61 -8.49 -2.64 4.15
C CYS A 61 -9.91 -2.53 4.73
N ARG A 62 -10.50 -3.67 5.12
CA ARG A 62 -11.82 -3.77 5.75
C ARG A 62 -11.79 -3.78 7.28
N PHE A 63 -10.63 -3.90 7.92
CA PHE A 63 -10.48 -4.01 9.38
C PHE A 63 -9.54 -2.92 9.96
N PRO A 64 -9.85 -2.36 11.16
CA PRO A 64 -11.10 -1.75 11.58
C PRO A 64 -11.19 -0.28 11.07
N LYS A 65 -12.39 0.12 10.65
CA LYS A 65 -12.78 1.53 10.47
C LYS A 65 -13.03 2.23 11.84
N ASP A 66 -12.96 1.48 12.95
CA ASP A 66 -13.24 1.94 14.31
C ASP A 66 -11.99 1.92 15.19
N THR A 67 -11.24 3.03 15.29
CA THR A 67 -10.45 3.38 16.50
C THR A 67 -9.88 4.79 16.37
N GLU A 68 -10.74 5.81 16.25
CA GLU A 68 -10.37 7.15 16.76
C GLU A 68 -11.46 7.78 17.64
N ASP A 69 -12.76 7.40 17.53
CA ASP A 69 -13.82 8.22 18.17
C ASP A 69 -14.80 7.56 19.16
N GLN A 70 -14.62 6.32 19.65
CA GLN A 70 -15.51 5.83 20.72
C GLN A 70 -14.79 5.10 21.85
N GLU A 71 -14.78 5.76 23.02
CA GLU A 71 -14.65 5.12 24.32
C GLU A 71 -15.72 4.01 24.44
N HIS A 72 -15.35 2.77 24.19
CA HIS A 72 -16.18 1.60 24.48
C HIS A 72 -15.38 0.49 25.19
N PRO A 73 -16.05 -0.31 26.02
CA PRO A 73 -15.50 -0.86 27.25
C PRO A 73 -14.49 -1.99 27.02
N ARG A 74 -13.55 -2.07 27.97
CA ARG A 74 -12.30 -2.87 27.99
C ARG A 74 -12.42 -4.40 27.81
N ASN A 75 -13.55 -4.96 27.43
CA ASN A 75 -13.77 -6.42 27.39
C ASN A 75 -14.40 -6.91 26.08
N SER A 76 -13.78 -6.59 24.95
CA SER A 76 -14.03 -7.23 23.65
C SER A 76 -12.68 -7.66 23.06
N PRO A 77 -12.53 -8.90 22.59
CA PRO A 77 -11.20 -9.44 22.33
C PRO A 77 -10.58 -8.76 21.11
N LYS A 78 -9.30 -8.44 21.25
CA LYS A 78 -8.33 -7.96 20.23
C LYS A 78 -8.19 -8.94 19.04
N LYS A 79 -9.31 -9.29 18.39
CA LYS A 79 -9.42 -10.15 17.22
C LYS A 79 -9.56 -9.20 16.02
N LEU A 80 -8.58 -9.02 15.16
CA LEU A 80 -7.82 -10.08 14.51
C LEU A 80 -6.40 -9.59 14.16
N ARG A 81 -5.37 -10.22 14.73
CA ARG A 81 -3.97 -10.07 14.29
C ARG A 81 -3.50 -11.20 13.38
N ARG A 82 -4.31 -12.26 13.24
CA ARG A 82 -3.91 -13.46 12.51
C ARG A 82 -4.39 -13.40 11.06
N ARG A 83 -3.56 -13.90 10.15
CA ARG A 83 -3.92 -14.10 8.75
C ARG A 83 -5.18 -14.97 8.64
N PRO A 84 -6.24 -14.54 7.92
CA PRO A 84 -7.41 -15.36 7.66
C PRO A 84 -7.01 -16.57 6.82
N ARG A 85 -7.48 -17.77 7.17
CA ARG A 85 -7.16 -19.01 6.46
C ARG A 85 -8.42 -19.79 6.10
N GLY A 86 -8.35 -20.51 4.97
CA GLY A 86 -9.41 -21.43 4.54
C GLY A 86 -10.75 -20.73 4.28
N ILE A 87 -11.79 -21.15 5.00
CA ILE A 87 -13.18 -20.70 4.81
C ILE A 87 -13.34 -19.19 5.10
N GLU A 88 -12.58 -18.67 6.07
CA GLU A 88 -12.61 -17.24 6.42
C GLU A 88 -12.11 -16.36 5.27
N LEU A 89 -11.02 -16.77 4.62
CA LEU A 89 -10.50 -16.09 3.44
C LEU A 89 -11.49 -16.17 2.28
N ARG A 90 -12.11 -17.34 2.03
CA ARG A 90 -13.10 -17.49 0.95
C ARG A 90 -14.31 -16.59 1.13
N LYS A 91 -14.89 -16.54 2.33
CA LYS A 91 -16.04 -15.65 2.62
C LYS A 91 -15.70 -14.18 2.42
N VAL A 92 -14.47 -13.78 2.73
CA VAL A 92 -14.03 -12.39 2.52
C VAL A 92 -13.85 -12.10 1.03
N LEU A 93 -13.26 -13.02 0.27
CA LEU A 93 -13.11 -12.86 -1.18
C LEU A 93 -14.44 -12.92 -1.95
N GLU A 94 -15.48 -13.52 -1.36
CA GLU A 94 -16.83 -13.59 -1.93
C GLU A 94 -17.67 -12.32 -1.70
N THR A 95 -17.22 -11.43 -0.83
CA THR A 95 -17.92 -10.16 -0.56
C THR A 95 -17.48 -9.06 -1.53
N GLN A 96 -18.30 -8.03 -1.75
CA GLN A 96 -18.07 -6.99 -2.76
C GLN A 96 -17.29 -5.79 -2.20
N PHE A 97 -16.22 -5.33 -2.86
CA PHE A 97 -15.32 -4.26 -2.37
C PHE A 97 -15.81 -2.87 -2.81
N ASP A 98 -16.29 -2.05 -1.88
CA ASP A 98 -16.92 -0.77 -2.21
C ASP A 98 -15.90 0.38 -2.38
N LEU A 99 -16.39 1.58 -2.73
CA LEU A 99 -15.57 2.77 -2.92
C LEU A 99 -14.81 3.18 -1.64
N ASP A 100 -15.39 2.98 -0.46
CA ASP A 100 -14.77 3.33 0.81
C ASP A 100 -13.60 2.39 1.12
N ASP A 101 -13.80 1.10 0.92
CA ASP A 101 -12.75 0.08 1.02
C ASP A 101 -11.62 0.38 0.03
N PHE A 102 -11.96 0.82 -1.19
CA PHE A 102 -10.98 1.24 -2.19
C PHE A 102 -10.22 2.50 -1.83
N ALA A 103 -10.89 3.50 -1.24
CA ALA A 103 -10.23 4.70 -0.74
C ALA A 103 -9.13 4.34 0.28
N TRP A 104 -9.42 3.43 1.20
CA TRP A 104 -8.44 2.95 2.16
C TRP A 104 -7.28 2.19 1.50
N PHE A 105 -7.59 1.34 0.53
CA PHE A 105 -6.57 0.62 -0.24
C PHE A 105 -5.63 1.58 -0.96
N ILE A 106 -6.16 2.46 -1.81
CA ILE A 106 -5.34 3.34 -2.64
C ILE A 106 -4.52 4.32 -1.81
N MET A 107 -5.07 4.85 -0.70
CA MET A 107 -4.33 5.73 0.20
C MET A 107 -3.15 5.01 0.85
N THR A 108 -3.32 3.75 1.27
CA THR A 108 -2.26 2.99 1.94
C THR A 108 -1.26 2.38 0.96
N GLU A 109 -1.66 2.12 -0.29
CA GLU A 109 -0.78 1.68 -1.36
C GLU A 109 0.10 2.81 -1.90
N GLU A 110 -0.47 4.00 -2.08
CA GLU A 110 0.26 5.17 -2.59
C GLU A 110 1.07 5.90 -1.50
N ASP A 111 0.59 5.99 -0.25
CA ASP A 111 1.36 6.49 0.89
C ASP A 111 1.55 5.42 1.99
N LYS A 112 2.62 4.63 1.81
CA LYS A 112 3.07 3.62 2.78
C LYS A 112 3.76 4.19 4.02
N SER A 113 3.88 5.52 4.15
CA SER A 113 4.50 6.13 5.31
C SER A 113 3.53 6.19 6.48
N THR A 114 2.23 6.27 6.25
CA THR A 114 1.24 6.45 7.34
C THR A 114 1.32 5.34 8.38
N ARG A 115 1.15 5.67 9.68
CA ARG A 115 1.16 4.65 10.75
C ARG A 115 0.18 3.51 10.47
N ARG A 116 -0.97 3.84 9.90
CA ARG A 116 -1.99 2.89 9.45
C ARG A 116 -1.48 2.03 8.30
N ALA A 117 -0.94 2.63 7.24
CA ALA A 117 -0.35 1.89 6.13
C ALA A 117 0.77 0.97 6.59
N ILE A 118 1.72 1.47 7.39
CA ILE A 118 2.81 0.66 7.97
C ILE A 118 2.24 -0.55 8.72
N SER A 119 1.18 -0.36 9.50
CA SER A 119 0.55 -1.47 10.23
C SER A 119 -0.07 -2.52 9.30
N ILE A 120 -0.73 -2.09 8.23
CA ILE A 120 -1.31 -2.99 7.22
C ILE A 120 -0.20 -3.75 6.48
N TRP A 121 0.81 -3.05 5.98
CA TRP A 121 1.90 -3.65 5.22
C TRP A 121 2.84 -4.51 6.08
N PHE A 122 3.00 -4.15 7.35
CA PHE A 122 3.70 -5.00 8.32
C PHE A 122 2.96 -6.32 8.52
N LEU A 123 1.64 -6.29 8.74
CA LEU A 123 0.85 -7.51 8.84
C LEU A 123 0.96 -8.34 7.57
N CYS A 124 1.04 -7.69 6.39
CA CYS A 124 1.26 -8.41 5.13
C CYS A 124 2.60 -9.12 5.10
N LEU A 125 3.64 -8.50 5.66
CA LEU A 125 5.01 -9.02 5.67
C LEU A 125 5.20 -10.14 6.69
N ASP A 126 4.59 -10.02 7.87
CA ASP A 126 4.50 -11.07 8.90
C ASP A 126 3.72 -12.29 8.36
N HIS A 127 4.44 -13.28 7.81
CA HIS A 127 3.83 -14.38 7.06
C HIS A 127 3.19 -15.41 7.99
N ASP A 128 3.83 -15.68 9.13
CA ASP A 128 3.39 -16.66 10.12
C ASP A 128 2.42 -16.08 11.17
N GLY A 129 2.36 -14.75 11.30
CA GLY A 129 1.45 -14.02 12.16
C GLY A 129 1.89 -13.99 13.63
N ASP A 130 3.18 -14.14 13.89
CA ASP A 130 3.74 -14.14 15.25
C ASP A 130 3.90 -12.72 15.85
N GLY A 131 3.72 -11.69 15.02
CA GLY A 131 3.83 -10.28 15.39
C GLY A 131 5.21 -9.67 15.17
N TYR A 132 6.14 -10.44 14.59
CA TYR A 132 7.48 -10.04 14.19
C TYR A 132 7.69 -10.33 12.70
N VAL A 133 8.71 -9.70 12.11
CA VAL A 133 9.15 -10.00 10.75
C VAL A 133 10.54 -10.61 10.82
N SER A 134 10.62 -11.89 10.51
CA SER A 134 11.85 -12.65 10.44
C SER A 134 12.50 -12.57 9.05
N SER A 135 13.75 -13.03 8.95
CA SER A 135 14.41 -13.23 7.66
C SER A 135 13.67 -14.25 6.77
N GLY A 136 12.97 -15.22 7.38
CA GLY A 136 12.14 -16.20 6.68
C GLY A 136 10.93 -15.56 6.00
N ASP A 137 10.26 -14.63 6.69
CA ASP A 137 9.13 -13.87 6.16
C ASP A 137 9.54 -13.02 4.94
N MET A 138 10.65 -12.29 5.07
CA MET A 138 11.21 -11.49 3.99
C MET A 138 11.59 -12.35 2.78
N PHE A 139 12.28 -13.47 3.02
CA PHE A 139 12.69 -14.37 1.96
C PHE A 139 11.50 -14.96 1.21
N TYR A 140 10.44 -15.34 1.92
CA TYR A 140 9.21 -15.87 1.31
C TYR A 140 8.63 -14.93 0.25
N TYR A 141 8.55 -13.63 0.55
CA TYR A 141 8.04 -12.65 -0.43
C TYR A 141 9.06 -12.30 -1.50
N TYR A 142 10.34 -12.20 -1.13
CA TYR A 142 11.39 -11.83 -2.06
C TYR A 142 11.59 -12.87 -3.18
N GLN A 143 11.32 -14.15 -2.92
CA GLN A 143 11.33 -15.20 -3.96
C GLN A 143 10.44 -14.86 -5.15
N TYR A 144 9.25 -14.29 -4.91
CA TYR A 144 8.36 -13.89 -5.98
C TYR A 144 8.92 -12.71 -6.78
N GLN A 145 9.58 -11.77 -6.10
CA GLN A 145 10.23 -10.62 -6.74
C GLN A 145 11.38 -11.05 -7.65
N ILE A 146 12.16 -12.05 -7.24
CA ILE A 146 13.18 -12.66 -8.09
C ILE A 146 12.56 -13.21 -9.38
N THR A 147 11.42 -13.90 -9.30
CA THR A 147 10.72 -14.41 -10.49
C THR A 147 10.29 -13.28 -11.41
N LEU A 148 9.75 -12.19 -10.87
CA LEU A 148 9.35 -11.02 -11.64
C LEU A 148 10.56 -10.30 -12.28
N MET A 149 11.69 -10.17 -11.57
CA MET A 149 12.91 -9.59 -12.15
C MET A 149 13.40 -10.43 -13.32
N LYS A 150 13.42 -11.76 -13.17
CA LYS A 150 13.81 -12.70 -14.24
C LYS A 150 12.88 -12.61 -15.45
N SER A 151 11.56 -12.55 -15.24
CA SER A 151 10.60 -12.45 -16.36
C SER A 151 10.67 -11.12 -17.09
N ASN A 152 11.10 -10.06 -16.41
CA ASN A 152 11.32 -8.73 -16.99
C ASN A 152 12.75 -8.53 -17.51
N PHE A 153 13.56 -9.61 -17.61
CA PHE A 153 14.95 -9.58 -18.09
C PHE A 153 15.87 -8.61 -17.33
N MET A 154 15.64 -8.45 -16.02
CA MET A 154 16.48 -7.64 -15.15
C MET A 154 17.50 -8.50 -14.39
N ASP A 155 18.60 -7.87 -14.00
CA ASP A 155 19.59 -8.49 -13.10
C ASP A 155 19.00 -8.72 -11.71
N VAL A 156 19.10 -9.96 -11.24
CA VAL A 156 18.57 -10.35 -9.94
C VAL A 156 19.53 -9.92 -8.84
N ILE A 157 19.01 -9.18 -7.87
CA ILE A 157 19.75 -8.82 -6.66
C ILE A 157 19.69 -10.01 -5.67
N PRO A 158 20.82 -10.51 -5.16
CA PRO A 158 20.83 -11.56 -4.13
C PRO A 158 20.09 -11.14 -2.85
N PHE A 159 19.41 -12.08 -2.20
CA PHE A 159 18.62 -11.79 -1.00
C PHE A 159 19.51 -11.27 0.14
N GLU A 160 20.73 -11.77 0.27
CA GLU A 160 21.67 -11.38 1.33
C GLU A 160 21.99 -9.89 1.27
N ARG A 161 22.07 -9.31 0.05
CA ARG A 161 22.29 -7.88 -0.14
C ARG A 161 21.06 -7.08 0.28
N ILE A 162 19.88 -7.51 -0.15
CA ILE A 162 18.61 -6.86 0.21
C ILE A 162 18.35 -6.94 1.71
N TYR A 163 18.61 -8.09 2.33
CA TYR A 163 18.44 -8.30 3.76
C TYR A 163 19.33 -7.33 4.55
N SER A 164 20.63 -7.28 4.25
CA SER A 164 21.53 -6.33 4.90
C SER A 164 21.09 -4.88 4.71
N GLU A 165 20.66 -4.50 3.49
CA GLU A 165 20.13 -3.16 3.24
C GLU A 165 18.88 -2.84 4.07
N VAL A 166 17.94 -3.78 4.18
CA VAL A 166 16.73 -3.60 4.99
C VAL A 166 17.09 -3.47 6.48
N ILE A 167 18.00 -4.30 6.99
CA ILE A 167 18.45 -4.22 8.38
C ILE A 167 19.12 -2.87 8.66
N ASP A 168 19.99 -2.39 7.77
CA ASP A 168 20.64 -1.08 7.90
C ASP A 168 19.61 0.06 7.91
N LEU A 169 18.55 -0.04 7.09
CA LEU A 169 17.49 0.97 7.02
C LEU A 169 16.57 1.01 8.23
N ILE A 170 16.30 -0.15 8.86
CA ILE A 170 15.48 -0.25 10.07
C ILE A 170 16.31 0.10 11.32
N ASN A 171 17.59 -0.26 11.30
CA ASN A 171 18.53 -0.19 12.42
C ASN A 171 17.89 -0.73 13.73
N PRO A 172 17.49 -2.01 13.74
CA PRO A 172 16.71 -2.59 14.83
C PRO A 172 17.53 -2.73 16.11
N ALA A 173 16.82 -2.81 17.24
CA ALA A 173 17.48 -3.14 18.52
C ALA A 173 17.76 -4.65 18.63
N ASP A 174 16.90 -5.46 18.01
CA ASP A 174 17.02 -6.90 17.90
C ASP A 174 16.77 -7.31 16.45
N ILE A 175 17.80 -7.88 15.80
CA ILE A 175 17.74 -8.27 14.39
C ILE A 175 16.79 -9.46 14.17
N ASP A 176 16.62 -10.31 15.18
CA ASP A 176 15.84 -11.54 15.07
C ASP A 176 14.34 -11.30 15.27
N HIS A 177 13.96 -10.16 15.86
CA HIS A 177 12.57 -9.85 16.23
C HIS A 177 12.14 -8.46 15.77
N LEU A 178 11.97 -8.27 14.46
CA LEU A 178 11.56 -6.98 13.90
C LEU A 178 10.09 -6.70 14.18
N SER A 179 9.82 -5.76 15.08
CA SER A 179 8.46 -5.44 15.53
C SER A 179 7.82 -4.30 14.72
N LEU A 180 6.48 -4.23 14.74
CA LEU A 180 5.76 -3.08 14.15
C LEU A 180 6.27 -1.72 14.65
N SER A 181 6.71 -1.63 15.91
CA SER A 181 7.23 -0.39 16.48
C SER A 181 8.51 0.07 15.78
N GLU A 182 9.35 -0.86 15.33
CA GLU A 182 10.58 -0.52 14.61
C GLU A 182 10.26 0.02 13.22
N PHE A 183 9.32 -0.60 12.51
CA PHE A 183 8.83 -0.10 11.22
C PHE A 183 8.16 1.28 11.35
N GLN A 184 7.42 1.52 12.43
CA GLN A 184 6.83 2.83 12.70
C GLN A 184 7.88 3.90 13.05
N ARG A 185 8.99 3.51 13.69
CA ARG A 185 10.13 4.40 13.96
C ARG A 185 10.87 4.76 12.68
N CYS A 186 11.07 3.81 11.76
CA CYS A 186 11.68 4.04 10.45
C CYS A 186 10.68 4.45 9.36
N ARG A 187 9.66 5.26 9.72
CA ARG A 187 8.55 5.66 8.82
C ARG A 187 8.99 6.23 7.47
N LYS A 188 10.12 6.92 7.40
CA LYS A 188 10.67 7.47 6.14
C LYS A 188 11.15 6.36 5.19
N ASN A 189 11.71 5.28 5.73
CA ASN A 189 12.27 4.16 4.98
C ASN A 189 11.26 3.02 4.75
N ALA A 190 10.22 2.93 5.58
CA ALA A 190 9.20 1.88 5.51
C ALA A 190 8.57 1.74 4.11
N PRO A 191 8.20 2.82 3.38
CA PRO A 191 7.67 2.70 2.01
C PRO A 191 8.61 1.94 1.07
N TYR A 192 9.91 2.25 1.12
CA TYR A 192 10.91 1.59 0.30
C TYR A 192 11.06 0.12 0.69
N ILE A 193 11.13 -0.18 1.99
CA ILE A 193 11.22 -1.55 2.50
C ILE A 193 10.03 -2.38 2.03
N PHE A 194 8.80 -1.88 2.14
CA PHE A 194 7.63 -2.61 1.67
C PHE A 194 7.60 -2.78 0.15
N ASN A 195 8.04 -1.78 -0.62
CA ASN A 195 8.09 -1.89 -2.07
C ASN A 195 9.09 -2.96 -2.55
N ILE A 196 10.22 -3.15 -1.85
CA ILE A 196 11.16 -4.26 -2.11
C ILE A 196 10.41 -5.60 -2.17
N PHE A 197 9.50 -5.85 -1.22
CA PHE A 197 8.82 -7.13 -1.09
C PHE A 197 7.53 -7.23 -1.88
N PHE A 198 6.85 -6.10 -2.14
CA PHE A 198 5.47 -6.10 -2.63
C PHE A 198 5.24 -5.40 -3.96
N ASN A 199 6.08 -4.46 -4.38
CA ASN A 199 5.86 -3.65 -5.58
C ASN A 199 7.17 -3.40 -6.35
N LEU A 200 7.45 -4.27 -7.33
CA LEU A 200 8.68 -4.22 -8.12
C LEU A 200 8.83 -2.91 -8.89
N THR A 201 7.75 -2.40 -9.47
CA THR A 201 7.76 -1.16 -10.26
C THR A 201 8.18 0.02 -9.40
N LYS A 202 7.59 0.17 -8.21
CA LYS A 202 7.97 1.21 -7.26
C LYS A 202 9.39 1.00 -6.73
N PHE A 203 9.79 -0.24 -6.45
CA PHE A 203 11.16 -0.55 -6.03
C PHE A 203 12.21 -0.07 -7.04
N ILE A 204 12.02 -0.37 -8.33
CA ILE A 204 12.92 0.10 -9.40
C ILE A 204 12.92 1.63 -9.48
N GLN A 205 11.73 2.25 -9.45
CA GLN A 205 11.60 3.69 -9.53
C GLN A 205 12.33 4.39 -8.38
N PHE A 206 12.22 3.89 -7.15
CA PHE A 206 12.93 4.41 -5.99
C PHE A 206 14.46 4.25 -6.13
N HIS A 207 14.94 3.15 -6.71
CA HIS A 207 16.37 2.97 -6.98
C HIS A 207 16.92 4.01 -7.96
N HIS A 208 16.15 4.38 -8.99
CA HIS A 208 16.52 5.45 -9.91
C HIS A 208 16.41 6.84 -9.26
N GLN A 209 15.37 7.08 -8.45
CA GLN A 209 15.12 8.37 -7.81
C GLN A 209 16.06 8.70 -6.65
N LYS A 210 16.67 7.71 -5.97
CA LYS A 210 17.71 7.94 -4.95
C LYS A 210 18.93 8.74 -5.46
N GLN A 211 19.06 8.96 -6.78
CA GLN A 211 20.09 9.82 -7.36
C GLN A 211 19.67 11.30 -7.51
N GLU A 212 18.39 11.62 -7.30
CA GLU A 212 17.83 12.98 -7.38
C GLU A 212 17.23 13.34 -6.01
N GLU A 213 17.98 14.07 -5.19
CA GLU A 213 17.49 14.60 -3.91
C GLU A 213 16.36 15.60 -4.16
N ASP A 214 15.11 15.26 -3.80
CA ASP A 214 14.00 16.21 -3.79
C ASP A 214 13.54 16.48 -2.35
N ASP A 215 13.97 17.63 -1.84
CA ASP A 215 13.65 18.17 -0.51
C ASP A 215 12.24 18.79 -0.49
N ASN A 216 11.23 17.96 -0.76
CA ASN A 216 9.83 18.38 -0.71
C ASN A 216 9.09 17.71 0.45
N ASN A 217 8.65 18.53 1.40
CA ASN A 217 7.90 18.15 2.61
C ASN A 217 6.42 17.76 2.32
N ILE A 218 6.14 17.34 1.09
CA ILE A 218 4.81 16.98 0.55
C ILE A 218 4.66 15.46 0.63
N SER A 219 3.50 14.97 1.09
CA SER A 219 3.26 13.51 1.18
C SER A 219 3.27 12.86 -0.20
N GLU A 220 3.70 11.60 -0.28
CA GLU A 220 3.62 10.80 -1.50
C GLU A 220 2.17 10.68 -2.03
N TRP A 221 1.17 10.70 -1.14
CA TRP A 221 -0.24 10.77 -1.53
C TRP A 221 -0.55 12.06 -2.32
N GLU A 222 -0.08 13.20 -1.82
CA GLU A 222 -0.33 14.50 -2.46
C GLU A 222 0.40 14.59 -3.81
N LYS A 223 1.64 14.08 -3.89
CA LYS A 223 2.39 13.95 -5.15
C LYS A 223 1.63 13.08 -6.16
N PHE A 224 1.09 11.94 -5.71
CA PHE A 224 0.28 11.05 -6.54
C PHE A 224 -0.98 11.74 -7.05
N VAL A 225 -1.78 12.34 -6.16
CA VAL A 225 -3.01 13.06 -6.53
C VAL A 225 -2.71 14.17 -7.54
N PHE A 226 -1.66 14.96 -7.31
CA PHE A 226 -1.26 16.03 -8.22
C PHE A 226 -0.87 15.51 -9.61
N LYS A 227 -0.05 14.46 -9.66
CA LYS A 227 0.38 13.81 -10.90
C LYS A 227 -0.83 13.28 -11.69
N GLU A 228 -1.70 12.53 -11.03
CA GLU A 228 -2.89 11.95 -11.67
C GLU A 228 -3.90 13.01 -12.11
N HIS A 229 -4.07 14.08 -11.34
CA HIS A 229 -4.93 15.20 -11.72
C HIS A 229 -4.38 15.93 -12.95
N THR A 230 -3.06 16.11 -13.03
CA THR A 230 -2.41 16.71 -14.20
C THR A 230 -2.52 15.82 -15.43
N ASN A 231 -2.38 14.50 -15.28
CA ASN A 231 -2.60 13.55 -16.36
C ASN A 231 -4.05 13.59 -16.86
N ALA A 232 -5.02 13.67 -15.95
CA ALA A 232 -6.43 13.83 -16.29
C ALA A 232 -6.70 15.04 -17.17
N LEU A 233 -6.12 16.19 -16.80
CA LEU A 233 -6.23 17.40 -17.58
C LEU A 233 -5.59 17.20 -18.96
N LYS A 234 -4.37 16.66 -19.05
CA LYS A 234 -3.71 16.41 -20.34
C LYS A 234 -4.55 15.54 -21.28
N GLU A 235 -5.17 14.48 -20.78
CA GLU A 235 -6.04 13.60 -21.56
C GLU A 235 -7.30 14.32 -22.05
N GLN A 236 -7.94 15.13 -21.21
CA GLN A 236 -9.09 15.94 -21.61
C GLN A 236 -8.74 16.94 -22.72
N TRP A 237 -7.55 17.54 -22.64
CA TRP A 237 -7.09 18.51 -23.62
C TRP A 237 -6.68 17.83 -24.94
N ALA A 238 -6.16 16.61 -24.87
CA ALA A 238 -5.82 15.80 -26.05
C ALA A 238 -7.04 15.29 -26.84
N ILE A 239 -8.25 15.31 -26.25
CA ILE A 239 -9.51 14.94 -26.93
C ILE A 239 -10.14 16.16 -27.64
N GLN A 240 -9.72 17.38 -27.30
CA GLN A 240 -10.24 18.63 -27.87
C GLN A 240 -9.45 19.15 -29.09
N PHE A 241 -8.37 18.46 -29.46
CA PHE A 241 -7.53 18.75 -30.63
C PHE A 241 -7.28 17.47 -31.44
#